data_AF-A0A1F8Y9U7-F1
#
_entry.id   AF-A0A1F8Y9U7-F1
#
_cell.length_a   1.000
_cell.length_b   1.000
_cell.length_c   1.000
_cell.angle_alpha   90.00
_cell.angle_beta   90.00
_cell.angle_gamma   90.00
#
_symmetry.space_group_name_H-M   'P 1'
#
loop_
_entity.id
_entity.type
_entity.pdbx_description
1 polymer ?
#
loop_
_entity_poly.entity_id
_entity_poly.type
_entity_poly.pdbx_seq_one_letter_code
_entity_poly.pdbx_strand_id
1 'polypeptide(L)'
;MWHREGGYDAIAERLFNGLKHQRLLLEYDSERAGSFEPLRLVPGDKVVVLGLVSSKIARVENPDDLRRRIEEASRYLSLDRLALSPQCGFASNILGNLLGEKDQWRKFDVIREVASEIWK
;
A
#
# COMPACT_ATOMS: atom_id res chain seq x y z
N MET A 1 -0.14 1.17 19.45
CA MET A 1 1.11 1.95 19.55
C MET A 1 1.85 1.78 18.22
N TRP A 2 2.22 2.87 17.55
CA TRP A 2 2.93 2.84 16.28
C TRP A 2 4.44 2.96 16.53
N HIS A 3 5.26 2.27 15.73
CA HIS A 3 6.71 2.29 15.92
C HIS A 3 7.41 3.45 15.19
N ARG A 4 6.82 4.00 14.13
CA ARG A 4 7.37 5.10 13.30
C ARG A 4 6.26 5.91 12.61
N GLU A 5 6.55 7.16 12.27
CA GLU A 5 5.74 8.08 11.46
C GLU A 5 6.62 8.78 10.42
N GLY A 6 6.06 9.15 9.27
CA GLY A 6 6.77 9.87 8.20
C GLY A 6 6.70 9.19 6.83
N GLY A 7 6.65 10.02 5.77
CA GLY A 7 6.65 9.57 4.38
C GLY A 7 8.03 9.17 3.86
N TYR A 8 8.07 8.69 2.61
CA TYR A 8 9.30 8.18 1.99
C TYR A 8 10.25 9.28 1.48
N ASP A 9 9.82 10.54 1.46
CA ASP A 9 10.49 11.69 0.82
C ASP A 9 11.99 11.78 1.13
N ALA A 10 12.37 11.67 2.41
CA ALA A 10 13.75 11.83 2.85
C ALA A 10 14.67 10.68 2.42
N ILE A 11 14.13 9.52 2.05
CA ILE A 11 14.90 8.32 1.71
C ILE A 11 14.65 7.82 0.29
N ALA A 12 13.66 8.35 -0.44
CA ALA A 12 13.13 7.77 -1.66
C ALA A 12 14.17 7.57 -2.76
N GLU A 13 15.03 8.57 -3.01
CA GLU A 13 16.07 8.48 -4.02
C GLU A 13 17.04 7.33 -3.72
N ARG A 14 17.55 7.27 -2.49
CA ARG A 14 18.45 6.20 -2.05
C ARG A 14 17.75 4.85 -1.98
N LEU A 15 16.50 4.81 -1.52
CA LEU A 15 15.71 3.61 -1.35
C LEU A 15 15.41 2.96 -2.71
N PHE A 16 14.85 3.72 -3.64
CA PHE A 16 14.39 3.19 -4.92
C PHE A 16 15.54 2.90 -5.88
N ASN A 17 16.63 3.67 -5.85
CA ASN A 17 17.79 3.43 -6.72
C ASN A 17 18.83 2.48 -6.10
N GLY A 18 18.88 2.39 -4.78
CA GLY A 18 19.86 1.54 -4.08
C GLY A 18 19.42 0.09 -3.90
N LEU A 19 18.11 -0.19 -3.88
CA LEU A 19 17.60 -1.55 -3.68
C LEU A 19 17.55 -2.34 -5.00
N LYS A 20 18.17 -3.53 -4.99
CA LYS A 20 18.17 -4.48 -6.11
C LYS A 20 16.95 -5.42 -6.11
N HIS A 21 15.76 -4.87 -5.83
CA HIS A 21 14.50 -5.61 -5.83
C HIS A 21 13.56 -5.03 -6.89
N GLN A 22 12.84 -5.92 -7.60
CA GLN A 22 11.89 -5.54 -8.65
C GLN A 22 10.52 -5.14 -8.08
N ARG A 23 10.19 -5.59 -6.86
CA ARG A 23 8.90 -5.30 -6.22
C ARG A 23 9.14 -4.63 -4.89
N LEU A 24 8.50 -3.49 -4.68
CA LEU A 24 8.56 -2.71 -3.46
C LEU A 24 7.18 -2.68 -2.81
N LEU A 25 7.04 -3.29 -1.65
CA LEU A 25 5.80 -3.25 -0.87
C LEU A 25 5.91 -2.09 0.11
N LEU A 26 5.10 -1.05 -0.09
CA LEU A 26 5.20 0.21 0.64
C LEU A 26 3.94 0.44 1.47
N GLU A 27 4.09 0.76 2.75
CA GLU A 27 2.97 0.99 3.65
C GLU A 27 2.38 2.38 3.40
N TYR A 28 1.08 2.42 3.07
CA TYR A 28 0.37 3.65 2.76
C TYR A 28 -1.02 3.71 3.38
N ASP A 29 -1.40 2.85 4.34
CA ASP A 29 -2.79 2.69 4.84
C ASP A 29 -3.40 3.91 5.55
N SER A 30 -2.60 4.94 5.80
CA SER A 30 -3.00 6.10 6.60
C SER A 30 -2.26 7.36 6.17
N GLU A 31 -2.82 8.52 6.54
CA GLU A 31 -2.28 9.85 6.20
C GLU A 31 -0.83 10.05 6.68
N ARG A 32 -0.39 9.30 7.71
CA ARG A 32 0.99 9.36 8.22
C ARG A 32 2.04 8.90 7.21
N ALA A 33 1.65 8.12 6.21
CA ALA A 33 2.55 7.56 5.21
C ALA A 33 3.04 8.61 4.19
N GLY A 34 2.59 9.87 4.32
CA GLY A 34 2.95 10.95 3.43
C GLY A 34 2.24 10.86 2.08
N SER A 35 2.78 11.56 1.09
CA SER A 35 2.24 11.62 -0.26
C SER A 35 2.78 10.49 -1.15
N PHE A 36 2.21 10.36 -2.35
CA PHE A 36 2.74 9.49 -3.40
C PHE A 36 3.81 10.16 -4.27
N GLU A 37 4.16 11.43 -4.03
CA GLU A 37 5.14 12.16 -4.82
C GLU A 37 6.49 11.43 -4.95
N PRO A 38 7.02 10.76 -3.90
CA PRO A 38 8.25 9.98 -4.02
C PRO A 38 8.25 8.93 -5.13
N LEU A 39 7.08 8.40 -5.53
CA LEU A 39 6.99 7.36 -6.56
C LEU A 39 7.56 7.80 -7.93
N ARG A 40 7.68 9.11 -8.18
CA ARG A 40 8.34 9.66 -9.37
C ARG A 40 9.82 9.24 -9.50
N LEU A 41 10.43 8.82 -8.40
CA LEU A 41 11.84 8.40 -8.32
C LEU A 41 12.02 6.89 -8.54
N VAL A 42 10.94 6.13 -8.79
CA VAL A 42 10.99 4.67 -8.94
C VAL A 42 11.53 4.28 -10.33
N PRO A 43 12.68 3.57 -10.41
CA PRO A 43 13.27 3.14 -11.68
C PRO A 43 12.35 2.25 -12.52
N GLY A 44 12.45 2.36 -13.84
CA GLY A 44 11.51 1.76 -14.81
C GLY A 44 11.26 0.26 -14.70
N ASP A 45 12.22 -0.50 -14.14
CA ASP A 45 12.15 -1.96 -13.98
C ASP A 45 11.39 -2.42 -12.73
N LYS A 46 10.91 -1.48 -11.89
CA LYS A 46 10.26 -1.79 -10.62
C LYS A 46 8.75 -1.62 -10.65
N VAL A 47 8.08 -2.48 -9.89
CA VAL A 47 6.66 -2.42 -9.54
C VAL A 47 6.51 -2.01 -8.07
N VAL A 48 5.59 -1.11 -7.80
CA VAL A 48 5.23 -0.70 -6.44
C VAL A 48 3.91 -1.33 -6.04
N VAL A 49 3.89 -2.01 -4.91
CA VAL A 49 2.69 -2.53 -4.28
C VAL A 49 2.26 -1.55 -3.20
N LEU A 50 1.12 -0.91 -3.41
CA LEU A 50 0.52 0.06 -2.51
C LEU A 50 -0.18 -0.68 -1.37
N GLY A 51 0.41 -0.61 -0.19
CA GLY A 51 -0.14 -1.14 1.05
C GLY A 51 -1.23 -0.23 1.61
N LEU A 52 -2.39 -0.16 0.95
CA LEU A 52 -3.49 0.77 1.29
C LEU A 52 -4.50 0.18 2.27
N VAL A 53 -4.56 -1.15 2.41
CA VAL A 53 -5.49 -1.83 3.30
C VAL A 53 -4.84 -2.06 4.66
N SER A 54 -5.46 -1.58 5.74
CA SER A 54 -4.88 -1.71 7.07
C SER A 54 -4.97 -3.15 7.58
N SER A 55 -3.83 -3.72 7.94
CA SER A 55 -3.73 -5.04 8.58
C SER A 55 -3.93 -5.02 10.11
N LYS A 56 -4.19 -3.84 10.70
CA LYS A 56 -4.15 -3.63 12.16
C LYS A 56 -5.51 -3.34 12.79
N ILE A 57 -6.52 -2.99 11.99
CA ILE A 57 -7.87 -2.61 12.46
C ILE A 57 -8.97 -3.40 11.73
N ALA A 58 -10.04 -3.73 12.45
CA ALA A 58 -11.21 -4.44 11.93
C ALA A 58 -11.99 -3.70 10.84
N ARG A 59 -11.93 -2.36 10.80
CA ARG A 59 -12.65 -1.57 9.81
C ARG A 59 -12.22 -1.98 8.41
N VAL A 60 -13.18 -2.43 7.60
CA VAL A 60 -12.99 -2.73 6.18
C VAL A 60 -12.94 -1.42 5.40
N GLU A 61 -12.02 -1.35 4.46
CA GLU A 61 -11.78 -0.19 3.61
C GLU A 61 -12.94 0.04 2.64
N ASN A 62 -13.24 1.32 2.36
CA ASN A 62 -14.19 1.68 1.32
C ASN A 62 -13.52 1.51 -0.06
N PRO A 63 -14.09 0.73 -0.99
CA PRO A 63 -13.58 0.58 -2.35
C PRO A 63 -13.36 1.92 -3.06
N ASP A 64 -14.26 2.89 -2.90
CA ASP A 64 -14.16 4.21 -3.54
C ASP A 64 -12.89 4.96 -3.09
N ASP A 65 -12.57 4.89 -1.81
CA ASP A 65 -11.37 5.53 -1.25
C ASP A 65 -10.11 4.87 -1.77
N LEU A 66 -10.10 3.53 -1.91
CA LEU A 66 -8.97 2.80 -2.48
C LEU A 66 -8.75 3.18 -3.95
N ARG A 67 -9.81 3.25 -4.76
CA ARG A 67 -9.71 3.67 -6.17
C ARG A 67 -9.13 5.08 -6.29
N ARG A 68 -9.66 6.04 -5.54
CA ARG A 68 -9.17 7.43 -5.53
C ARG A 68 -7.68 7.50 -5.20
N ARG A 69 -7.23 6.69 -4.25
CA ARG A 69 -5.81 6.67 -3.85
C ARG A 69 -4.91 5.98 -4.87
N ILE A 70 -5.38 4.95 -5.54
CA ILE A 70 -4.64 4.32 -6.64
C ILE A 70 -4.54 5.31 -7.82
N GLU A 71 -5.62 6.04 -8.12
CA GLU A 71 -5.61 7.10 -9.14
C GLU A 71 -4.61 8.20 -8.77
N GLU A 72 -4.57 8.64 -7.51
CA GLU A 72 -3.59 9.61 -7.02
C GLU A 72 -2.15 9.11 -7.21
N ALA A 73 -1.85 7.86 -6.81
CA ALA A 73 -0.53 7.26 -7.03
C ALA A 73 -0.18 7.15 -8.52
N SER A 74 -1.17 6.89 -9.37
CA SER A 74 -0.98 6.73 -10.82
C SER A 74 -0.49 8.00 -11.52
N ARG A 75 -0.63 9.17 -10.87
CA ARG A 75 -0.08 10.45 -11.36
C ARG A 75 1.45 10.50 -11.30
N TYR A 76 2.07 9.65 -10.48
CA TYR A 76 3.52 9.62 -10.27
C TYR A 76 4.18 8.36 -10.82
N LEU A 77 3.43 7.26 -10.94
CA LEU A 77 3.92 5.98 -11.46
C LEU A 77 2.82 5.31 -12.29
N SER A 78 3.14 4.86 -13.50
CA SER A 78 2.17 4.26 -14.41
C SER A 78 1.40 3.10 -13.77
N LEU A 79 0.11 2.98 -14.09
CA LEU A 79 -0.81 2.04 -13.46
C LEU A 79 -0.39 0.57 -13.65
N ASP A 80 0.21 0.23 -14.78
CA ASP A 80 0.77 -1.10 -15.10
C ASP A 80 1.94 -1.49 -14.18
N ARG A 81 2.50 -0.53 -13.45
CA ARG A 81 3.59 -0.69 -12.48
C ARG A 81 3.13 -0.54 -11.04
N LEU A 82 1.82 -0.47 -10.82
CA LEU A 82 1.19 -0.43 -9.50
C LEU A 82 0.45 -1.74 -9.20
N ALA A 83 0.34 -2.06 -7.91
CA ALA A 83 -0.49 -3.14 -7.40
C ALA A 83 -1.08 -2.77 -6.03
N LEU A 84 -2.09 -3.49 -5.56
CA LEU A 84 -2.75 -3.27 -4.28
C LEU A 84 -2.48 -4.42 -3.30
N SER A 85 -2.20 -4.10 -2.03
CA SER A 85 -2.09 -5.08 -0.95
C SER A 85 -2.55 -4.51 0.40
N PRO A 86 -2.64 -5.37 1.43
CA PRO A 86 -2.56 -4.88 2.81
C PRO A 86 -1.22 -4.16 3.05
N GLN A 87 -1.18 -3.25 4.03
CA GLN A 87 0.07 -2.58 4.42
C GLN A 87 1.15 -3.58 4.85
N CYS A 88 0.75 -4.64 5.54
CA CYS A 88 1.64 -5.62 6.13
C CYS A 88 0.89 -6.94 6.31
N GLY A 89 1.53 -7.95 6.88
CA GLY A 89 0.85 -9.19 7.26
C GLY A 89 -0.19 -8.98 8.37
N PHE A 90 -1.21 -9.85 8.42
CA PHE A 90 -2.22 -9.80 9.49
C PHE A 90 -1.74 -10.32 10.85
N ALA A 91 -0.59 -10.99 10.89
CA ALA A 91 0.08 -11.45 12.11
C ALA A 91 1.21 -10.51 12.58
N SER A 92 1.17 -9.24 12.21
CA SER A 92 2.31 -8.31 12.35
C SER A 92 2.56 -7.76 13.77
N ASN A 93 1.79 -8.16 14.78
CA ASN A 93 1.93 -7.65 16.14
C ASN A 93 1.97 -8.78 17.16
N ILE A 94 2.93 -8.73 18.10
CA ILE A 94 3.15 -9.72 19.16
C ILE A 94 1.91 -9.82 20.08
N LEU A 95 1.19 -8.72 20.28
CA LEU A 95 -0.06 -8.68 21.06
C LEU A 95 -1.31 -9.05 20.25
N GLY A 96 -1.14 -9.42 18.98
CA GLY A 96 -2.23 -9.57 18.01
C GLY A 96 -2.70 -8.25 17.42
N ASN A 97 -3.43 -8.34 16.31
CA ASN A 97 -4.17 -7.23 15.73
C ASN A 97 -5.63 -7.32 16.18
N LEU A 98 -6.32 -6.19 16.31
CA LEU A 98 -7.77 -6.16 16.60
C LEU A 98 -8.56 -6.51 15.33
N LEU A 99 -8.36 -7.74 14.82
CA LEU A 99 -8.82 -8.19 13.52
C LEU A 99 -9.11 -9.70 13.58
N GLY A 100 -10.37 -10.08 13.43
CA GLY A 100 -10.76 -11.48 13.30
C GLY A 100 -10.45 -12.04 11.92
N GLU A 101 -10.45 -13.36 11.77
CA GLU A 101 -10.28 -14.03 10.47
C GLU A 101 -11.33 -13.56 9.45
N LYS A 102 -12.59 -13.39 9.88
CA LYS A 102 -13.67 -12.89 9.01
C LYS A 102 -13.38 -11.48 8.47
N ASP A 103 -12.72 -10.64 9.24
CA ASP A 103 -12.35 -9.29 8.81
C ASP A 103 -11.18 -9.33 7.83
N GLN A 104 -10.23 -10.27 8.01
CA GLN A 104 -9.15 -10.52 7.04
C GLN A 104 -9.69 -10.91 5.68
N TRP A 105 -10.65 -11.84 5.63
CA TRP A 105 -11.25 -12.27 4.36
C TRP A 105 -12.05 -11.15 3.69
N ARG A 106 -12.83 -10.38 4.43
CA ARG A 106 -13.54 -9.20 3.88
C ARG A 106 -12.58 -8.17 3.28
N LYS A 107 -11.42 -7.98 3.90
CA LYS A 107 -10.36 -7.11 3.34
C LYS A 107 -9.82 -7.66 2.01
N PHE A 108 -9.64 -8.97 1.88
CA PHE A 108 -9.28 -9.58 0.60
C PHE A 108 -10.38 -9.48 -0.46
N ASP A 109 -11.65 -9.59 -0.07
CA ASP A 109 -12.78 -9.41 -0.98
C ASP A 109 -12.76 -8.00 -1.60
N VAL A 110 -12.55 -6.97 -0.76
CA VAL A 110 -12.41 -5.57 -1.22
C VAL A 110 -11.18 -5.38 -2.11
N ILE A 111 -10.03 -5.97 -1.76
CA ILE A 111 -8.83 -5.91 -2.61
C ILE A 111 -9.11 -6.51 -3.98
N ARG A 112 -9.77 -7.68 -4.02
CA ARG A 112 -10.11 -8.37 -5.27
C ARG A 112 -11.08 -7.54 -6.12
N GLU A 113 -12.13 -7.00 -5.50
CA GLU A 113 -13.10 -6.12 -6.15
C GLU A 113 -12.40 -4.95 -6.84
N VAL A 114 -11.67 -4.14 -6.06
CA VAL A 114 -10.96 -2.96 -6.56
C VAL A 114 -9.93 -3.34 -7.63
N ALA A 115 -9.17 -4.42 -7.41
CA ALA A 115 -8.15 -4.83 -8.37
C ALA A 115 -8.76 -5.25 -9.72
N SER A 116 -9.89 -5.96 -9.71
CA SER A 116 -10.59 -6.40 -10.93
C SER A 116 -11.19 -5.24 -11.75
N GLU A 117 -11.48 -4.12 -11.10
CA GLU A 117 -12.01 -2.93 -11.76
C GLU A 117 -10.90 -2.09 -12.40
N ILE A 118 -9.76 -1.98 -11.73
CA ILE A 118 -8.64 -1.12 -12.12
C ILE A 118 -7.73 -1.78 -13.15
N TRP A 119 -7.33 -3.03 -12.95
CA TRP A 119 -6.40 -3.74 -13.82
C TRP A 119 -7.15 -4.75 -14.69
N LYS A 120 -7.50 -4.32 -15.90
CA LYS A 120 -8.15 -5.13 -16.95
C LYS A 120 -7.19 -5.41 -18.09
#